data_AF-A0A349D9J4-F1
#
_entry.id   AF-A0A349D9J4-F1
#
_cell.length_a   1.000
_cell.length_b   1.000
_cell.length_c   1.000
_cell.angle_alpha   90.00
_cell.angle_beta   90.00
_cell.angle_gamma   90.00
#
_symmetry.space_group_name_H-M   'P 1'
#
loop_
_entity.id
_entity.type
_entity.pdbx_description
1 polymer ?
#
loop_
_entity_poly.entity_id
_entity_poly.type
_entity_poly.pdbx_seq_one_letter_code
_entity_poly.pdbx_strand_id
1 'polypeptide(L)'
;MTAFSQRYESEVFTNVNVTSNEVYGVNVSVLGGTPFSDTLKMDVYEPVGDTASERYLIIMAHSGSYLPKGVNTLPFGNKNDSAMMELCTQFAKRGWVAAAINYRLGWNPTPDILGGDQETRASTIIQAVFRSVQDMSTAVRYFRKDEATSNAFKIDADHIAVGGTNSGGYAALAKGALNKESELNYAKFLYNNGVSFVSTDTLGDWEGFGGISALN
;
A
#
# COMPACT_ATOMS: atom_id res chain seq x y z
N MET A 1 18.65 27.20 25.61
CA MET A 1 17.83 27.39 24.39
C MET A 1 16.82 26.28 24.36
N THR A 2 15.56 26.56 24.66
CA THR A 2 14.44 25.64 24.45
C THR A 2 14.19 25.59 22.94
N ALA A 3 14.51 24.47 22.29
CA ALA A 3 14.10 24.25 20.91
C ALA A 3 12.57 24.17 20.88
N PHE A 4 11.92 25.01 20.07
CA PHE A 4 10.50 24.84 19.78
C PHE A 4 10.36 23.55 18.97
N SER A 5 9.69 22.53 19.51
CA SER A 5 9.39 21.30 18.76
C SER A 5 8.40 21.65 17.64
N GLN A 6 8.78 21.39 16.39
CA GLN A 6 7.94 21.61 15.22
C GLN A 6 7.14 20.33 14.93
N ARG A 7 5.81 20.46 14.97
CA ARG A 7 4.89 19.38 14.62
C ARG A 7 5.25 18.83 13.23
N TYR A 8 5.17 17.51 13.10
CA TYR A 8 5.49 16.70 11.93
C TYR A 8 6.98 16.51 11.63
N GLU A 9 7.88 17.22 12.32
CA GLU A 9 9.33 17.14 12.09
C GLU A 9 10.09 16.56 13.29
N SER A 10 9.85 17.10 14.49
CA SER A 10 10.46 16.63 15.74
C SER A 10 9.47 15.91 16.63
N GLU A 11 9.97 15.05 17.53
CA GLU A 11 9.10 14.34 18.47
C GLU A 11 8.43 15.32 19.43
N VAL A 12 7.10 15.20 19.54
CA VAL A 12 6.23 16.01 20.40
C VAL A 12 5.54 15.13 21.44
N PHE A 13 5.22 13.89 21.06
CA PHE A 13 4.47 12.93 21.87
C PHE A 13 5.35 11.75 22.28
N THR A 14 5.18 11.29 23.52
CA THR A 14 5.93 10.14 24.06
C THR A 14 5.25 8.81 23.77
N ASN A 15 3.92 8.79 23.80
CA ASN A 15 3.10 7.59 23.72
C ASN A 15 2.27 7.57 22.45
N VAL A 16 2.05 6.37 21.92
CA VAL A 16 1.27 6.11 20.70
C VAL A 16 0.20 5.08 21.01
N ASN A 17 -1.02 5.33 20.55
CA ASN A 17 -2.09 4.36 20.51
C ASN A 17 -2.10 3.65 19.15
N VAL A 18 -2.38 2.34 19.15
CA VAL A 18 -2.46 1.55 17.91
C VAL A 18 -3.82 0.90 17.80
N THR A 19 -4.58 1.29 16.78
CA THR A 19 -5.83 0.64 16.41
C THR A 19 -5.51 -0.45 15.38
N SER A 20 -5.57 -1.71 15.82
CA SER A 20 -5.07 -2.85 15.04
C SER A 20 -6.14 -3.53 14.20
N ASN A 21 -5.75 -4.00 13.02
CA ASN A 21 -6.56 -4.81 12.11
C ASN A 21 -7.84 -4.12 11.60
N GLU A 22 -7.79 -2.79 11.45
CA GLU A 22 -8.82 -2.03 10.77
C GLU A 22 -8.94 -2.50 9.32
N VAL A 23 -10.17 -2.83 8.90
CA VAL A 23 -10.44 -3.27 7.53
C VAL A 23 -10.63 -2.03 6.67
N TYR A 24 -9.75 -1.82 5.70
CA TYR A 24 -9.82 -0.66 4.81
C TYR A 24 -10.38 -1.00 3.42
N GLY A 25 -10.46 -2.29 3.07
CA GLY A 25 -10.99 -2.72 1.78
C GLY A 25 -11.11 -4.23 1.63
N VAL A 26 -11.82 -4.63 0.58
CA VAL A 26 -11.90 -6.01 0.10
C VAL A 26 -11.66 -5.99 -1.40
N ASN A 27 -10.68 -6.76 -1.87
CA ASN A 27 -10.28 -6.80 -3.28
C ASN A 27 -10.00 -8.25 -3.71
N VAL A 28 -9.95 -8.50 -5.01
CA VAL A 28 -9.58 -9.82 -5.54
C VAL A 28 -8.07 -10.03 -5.50
N SER A 29 -7.62 -11.05 -4.77
CA SER A 29 -6.23 -11.53 -4.73
C SER A 29 -6.05 -12.71 -5.68
N VAL A 30 -4.83 -12.85 -6.21
CA VAL A 30 -4.41 -13.97 -7.08
C VAL A 30 -3.32 -14.82 -6.42
N LEU A 31 -3.08 -14.62 -5.13
CA LEU A 31 -2.11 -15.39 -4.37
C LEU A 31 -2.45 -16.89 -4.43
N GLY A 32 -1.50 -17.73 -4.84
CA GLY A 32 -1.75 -19.16 -5.04
C GLY A 32 -2.37 -19.51 -6.39
N GLY A 33 -2.57 -18.55 -7.30
CA GLY A 33 -2.93 -18.77 -8.71
C GLY A 33 -4.42 -18.73 -9.00
N THR A 34 -5.28 -18.99 -8.02
CA THR A 34 -6.74 -18.91 -8.17
C THR A 34 -7.25 -17.60 -7.55
N PRO A 35 -8.04 -16.78 -8.28
CA PRO A 35 -8.62 -15.56 -7.73
C PRO A 35 -9.53 -15.84 -6.52
N PHE A 36 -9.38 -15.05 -5.45
CA PHE A 36 -10.25 -15.11 -4.27
C PHE A 36 -10.41 -13.74 -3.62
N SER A 37 -11.49 -13.57 -2.86
CA SER A 37 -11.76 -12.34 -2.10
C SER A 37 -10.79 -12.21 -0.93
N ASP A 38 -10.02 -11.13 -0.90
CA ASP A 38 -9.05 -10.83 0.15
C ASP A 38 -9.46 -9.59 0.96
N THR A 39 -9.40 -9.70 2.28
CA THR A 39 -9.75 -8.61 3.19
C THR A 39 -8.49 -7.87 3.60
N LEU A 40 -8.38 -6.62 3.15
CA LEU A 40 -7.21 -5.80 3.37
C LEU A 40 -7.31 -5.06 4.71
N LYS A 41 -6.26 -5.21 5.52
CA LYS A 41 -6.21 -4.72 6.90
C LYS A 41 -5.03 -3.79 7.10
N MET A 42 -5.19 -2.86 8.02
CA MET A 42 -4.15 -1.93 8.45
C MET A 42 -4.09 -1.80 9.97
N ASP A 43 -2.99 -1.26 10.47
CA ASP A 43 -2.87 -0.76 11.83
C ASP A 43 -2.69 0.76 11.77
N VAL A 44 -3.47 1.50 12.57
CA VAL A 44 -3.43 2.96 12.62
C VAL A 44 -2.79 3.41 13.93
N TYR A 45 -1.75 4.23 13.81
CA TYR A 45 -0.92 4.74 14.89
C TYR A 45 -1.23 6.22 15.11
N GLU A 46 -1.62 6.58 16.33
CA GLU A 46 -2.00 7.94 16.70
C GLU A 46 -1.27 8.40 17.96
N PRO A 47 -0.81 9.66 18.04
CA PRO A 47 -0.25 10.21 19.27
C PRO A 47 -1.29 10.27 20.39
N VAL A 48 -0.90 9.84 21.59
CA VAL A 48 -1.74 9.97 22.80
C VAL A 48 -1.70 11.41 23.32
N GLY A 49 -2.87 11.97 23.59
CA GLY A 49 -3.00 13.33 24.16
C GLY A 49 -2.91 14.46 23.15
N ASP A 50 -2.87 14.15 21.85
CA ASP A 50 -2.94 15.15 20.79
C ASP A 50 -4.36 15.74 20.67
N THR A 51 -4.43 17.06 20.68
CA THR A 51 -5.69 17.82 20.67
C THR A 51 -6.05 18.35 19.28
N ALA A 52 -5.19 18.18 18.27
CA ALA A 52 -5.53 18.57 16.90
C ALA A 52 -6.74 17.81 16.38
N SER A 53 -7.62 18.53 15.68
CA SER A 53 -8.81 18.01 15.02
C SER A 53 -8.55 17.53 13.59
N GLU A 54 -7.45 17.97 12.98
CA GLU A 54 -7.06 17.66 11.60
C GLU A 54 -5.55 17.44 11.56
N ARG A 55 -5.13 16.23 11.18
CA ARG A 55 -3.74 15.76 11.28
C ARG A 55 -3.26 15.20 9.95
N TYR A 56 -1.99 15.44 9.63
CA TYR A 56 -1.39 14.84 8.45
C TYR A 56 -1.36 13.33 8.56
N LEU A 57 -1.73 12.66 7.48
CA LEU A 57 -1.74 11.21 7.38
C LEU A 57 -0.54 10.73 6.56
N ILE A 58 0.11 9.67 7.02
CA ILE A 58 1.03 8.90 6.20
C ILE A 58 0.61 7.43 6.13
N ILE A 59 0.42 6.93 4.91
CA ILE A 59 0.10 5.52 4.64
C ILE A 59 1.38 4.79 4.25
N MET A 60 1.73 3.74 4.99
CA MET A 60 3.00 3.02 4.87
C MET A 60 2.77 1.57 4.43
N ALA A 61 3.45 1.16 3.36
CA ALA A 61 3.43 -0.22 2.85
C ALA A 61 4.72 -0.98 3.19
N HIS A 62 4.54 -2.23 3.62
CA HIS A 62 5.64 -3.10 4.07
C HIS A 62 6.51 -3.64 2.92
N SER A 63 7.72 -4.07 3.26
CA SER A 63 8.60 -4.88 2.40
C SER A 63 8.07 -6.31 2.26
N GLY A 64 8.60 -7.10 1.33
CA GLY A 64 8.24 -8.52 1.24
C GLY A 64 8.18 -9.09 -0.16
N SER A 65 8.58 -8.33 -1.18
CA SER A 65 8.59 -8.77 -2.58
C SER A 65 7.22 -9.27 -3.05
N TYR A 66 6.14 -8.68 -2.54
CA TYR A 66 4.76 -9.07 -2.86
C TYR A 66 4.50 -10.57 -2.64
N LEU A 67 5.20 -11.21 -1.71
CA LEU A 67 5.04 -12.63 -1.37
C LEU A 67 4.84 -12.76 0.14
N PRO A 68 4.11 -13.80 0.60
CA PRO A 68 3.94 -14.04 2.02
C PRO A 68 5.28 -14.17 2.73
N LYS A 69 5.36 -13.64 3.95
CA LYS A 69 6.52 -13.81 4.84
C LYS A 69 6.88 -15.30 4.95
N GLY A 70 8.17 -15.60 4.81
CA GLY A 70 8.68 -16.99 4.77
C GLY A 70 8.71 -17.58 3.35
N VAL A 71 7.65 -17.41 2.55
CA VAL A 71 7.66 -17.76 1.12
C VAL A 71 8.60 -16.85 0.34
N ASN A 72 8.65 -15.58 0.72
CA ASN A 72 9.56 -14.60 0.16
C ASN A 72 11.03 -14.77 0.58
N THR A 73 11.37 -15.82 1.35
CA THR A 73 12.71 -16.09 1.92
C THR A 73 13.24 -15.04 2.91
N LEU A 74 12.37 -14.12 3.36
CA LEU A 74 12.71 -13.01 4.24
C LEU A 74 11.94 -13.11 5.56
N PRO A 75 12.48 -12.56 6.67
CA PRO A 75 11.81 -12.57 7.98
C PRO A 75 10.75 -11.47 8.11
N PHE A 76 10.42 -10.77 7.03
CA PHE A 76 9.48 -9.65 6.96
C PHE A 76 8.58 -9.83 5.74
N GLY A 77 7.41 -9.19 5.73
CA GLY A 77 6.41 -9.39 4.69
C GLY A 77 4.99 -8.95 5.05
N ASN A 78 4.80 -8.16 6.11
CA ASN A 78 3.47 -7.68 6.51
C ASN A 78 3.53 -6.41 7.39
N LYS A 79 2.37 -5.81 7.66
CA LYS A 79 2.25 -4.59 8.49
C LYS A 79 2.84 -4.70 9.92
N ASN A 80 3.00 -5.91 10.45
CA ASN A 80 3.54 -6.16 11.80
C ASN A 80 5.08 -6.31 11.81
N ASP A 81 5.75 -6.03 10.70
CA ASP A 81 7.22 -6.05 10.66
C ASP A 81 7.78 -4.97 11.60
N SER A 82 8.80 -5.31 12.40
CA SER A 82 9.32 -4.42 13.44
C SER A 82 9.76 -3.04 12.92
N ALA A 83 10.41 -3.01 11.75
CA ALA A 83 10.79 -1.75 11.11
C ALA A 83 9.58 -0.93 10.66
N MET A 84 8.49 -1.58 10.22
CA MET A 84 7.26 -0.89 9.83
C MET A 84 6.55 -0.30 11.05
N MET A 85 6.41 -1.09 12.11
CA MET A 85 5.83 -0.64 13.37
C MET A 85 6.61 0.54 13.96
N GLU A 86 7.95 0.48 13.91
CA GLU A 86 8.81 1.55 14.40
C GLU A 86 8.66 2.81 13.56
N LEU A 87 8.68 2.71 12.22
CA LEU A 87 8.46 3.87 11.35
C LEU A 87 7.12 4.56 11.64
N CYS A 88 6.03 3.80 11.74
CA CYS A 88 4.71 4.37 12.03
C CYS A 88 4.64 4.97 13.44
N THR A 89 5.28 4.34 14.43
CA THR A 89 5.41 4.89 15.78
C THR A 89 6.17 6.22 15.77
N GLN A 90 7.25 6.31 15.01
CA GLN A 90 8.07 7.52 14.89
C GLN A 90 7.32 8.67 14.21
N PHE A 91 6.51 8.38 13.19
CA PHE A 91 5.61 9.37 12.60
C PHE A 91 4.54 9.83 13.60
N ALA A 92 3.90 8.89 14.31
CA ALA A 92 2.88 9.22 15.31
C ALA A 92 3.45 10.10 16.44
N LYS A 93 4.66 9.82 16.94
CA LYS A 93 5.34 10.66 17.93
C LYS A 93 5.63 12.09 17.47
N ARG A 94 5.69 12.33 16.15
CA ARG A 94 5.84 13.66 15.54
C ARG A 94 4.50 14.34 15.26
N GLY A 95 3.37 13.70 15.56
CA GLY A 95 2.03 14.27 15.43
C GLY A 95 1.28 13.86 14.16
N TRP A 96 1.85 12.96 13.35
CA TRP A 96 1.15 12.34 12.22
C TRP A 96 0.13 11.31 12.71
N VAL A 97 -0.89 11.04 11.90
CA VAL A 97 -1.55 9.73 11.90
C VAL A 97 -0.77 8.84 10.92
N ALA A 98 -0.37 7.65 11.34
CA ALA A 98 0.35 6.72 10.46
C ALA A 98 -0.43 5.42 10.29
N ALA A 99 -0.59 4.93 9.07
CA ALA A 99 -1.31 3.70 8.77
C ALA A 99 -0.41 2.67 8.10
N ALA A 100 -0.13 1.56 8.77
CA ALA A 100 0.62 0.43 8.22
C ALA A 100 -0.34 -0.53 7.50
N ILE A 101 -0.30 -0.61 6.18
CA ILE A 101 -1.24 -1.42 5.39
C ILE A 101 -0.65 -2.80 5.02
N ASN A 102 -1.46 -3.85 5.10
CA ASN A 102 -1.28 -5.03 4.26
C ASN A 102 -1.93 -4.76 2.91
N TYR A 103 -1.27 -5.13 1.82
CA TYR A 103 -1.77 -5.04 0.44
C TYR A 103 -1.74 -6.43 -0.21
N ARG A 104 -2.43 -6.60 -1.34
CA ARG A 104 -2.51 -7.88 -2.06
C ARG A 104 -1.11 -8.35 -2.46
N LEU A 105 -0.84 -9.60 -2.15
CA LEU A 105 0.37 -10.31 -2.51
C LEU A 105 0.10 -11.23 -3.70
N GLY A 106 1.17 -11.77 -4.29
CA GLY A 106 1.13 -12.79 -5.33
C GLY A 106 1.80 -12.32 -6.62
N TRP A 107 2.84 -13.03 -7.01
CA TRP A 107 3.45 -13.04 -8.34
C TRP A 107 4.22 -14.37 -8.53
N ASN A 108 4.74 -14.64 -9.72
CA ASN A 108 5.46 -15.88 -10.01
C ASN A 108 6.98 -15.65 -10.09
N PRO A 109 7.75 -15.90 -9.01
CA PRO A 109 9.20 -15.70 -8.99
C PRO A 109 9.99 -16.78 -9.75
N THR A 110 9.39 -17.95 -9.94
CA THR A 110 9.98 -19.17 -10.52
C THR A 110 9.05 -19.75 -11.58
N PRO A 111 8.77 -18.99 -12.66
CA PRO A 111 7.80 -19.43 -13.65
C PRO A 111 8.24 -20.66 -14.42
N ASP A 112 9.54 -20.92 -14.52
CA ASP A 112 10.15 -22.10 -15.11
C ASP A 112 9.63 -23.41 -14.49
N ILE A 113 9.33 -23.42 -13.19
CA ILE A 113 8.77 -24.58 -12.47
C ILE A 113 7.33 -24.87 -12.91
N LEU A 114 6.60 -23.84 -13.36
CA LEU A 114 5.19 -23.92 -13.77
C LEU A 114 5.02 -23.80 -15.30
N GLY A 115 6.09 -23.99 -16.07
CA GLY A 115 6.06 -23.95 -17.53
C GLY A 115 5.96 -22.54 -18.14
N GLY A 116 6.18 -21.49 -17.35
CA GLY A 116 6.30 -20.12 -17.81
C GLY A 116 7.75 -19.71 -18.10
N ASP A 117 7.92 -18.45 -18.46
CA ASP A 117 9.19 -17.89 -18.94
C ASP A 117 9.57 -16.56 -18.27
N GLN A 118 10.65 -15.94 -18.73
CA GLN A 118 11.10 -14.63 -18.23
C GLN A 118 10.03 -13.54 -18.39
N GLU A 119 9.21 -13.63 -19.43
CA GLU A 119 8.13 -12.70 -19.72
C GLU A 119 7.00 -12.84 -18.69
N THR A 120 6.64 -14.08 -18.34
CA THR A 120 5.73 -14.42 -17.24
C THR A 120 6.26 -13.91 -15.90
N ARG A 121 7.57 -14.02 -15.66
CA ARG A 121 8.21 -13.48 -14.45
C ARG A 121 8.02 -11.97 -14.36
N ALA A 122 8.29 -11.28 -15.46
CA ALA A 122 8.22 -9.82 -15.55
C ALA A 122 6.78 -9.32 -15.44
N SER A 123 5.84 -9.92 -16.16
CA SER A 123 4.44 -9.48 -16.15
C SER A 123 3.81 -9.65 -14.77
N THR A 124 4.03 -10.79 -14.12
CA THR A 124 3.38 -11.08 -12.83
C THR A 124 3.89 -10.20 -11.68
N ILE A 125 5.19 -9.85 -11.65
CA ILE A 125 5.70 -8.89 -10.65
C ILE A 125 5.17 -7.47 -10.90
N ILE A 126 5.09 -7.03 -12.17
CA ILE A 126 4.53 -5.72 -12.52
C ILE A 126 3.05 -5.64 -12.15
N GLN A 127 2.28 -6.70 -12.39
CA GLN A 127 0.89 -6.77 -11.96
C GLN A 127 0.74 -6.76 -10.43
N ALA A 128 1.69 -7.34 -9.68
CA ALA A 128 1.69 -7.26 -8.22
C ALA A 128 1.94 -5.83 -7.71
N VAL A 129 2.86 -5.11 -8.34
CA VAL A 129 3.06 -3.67 -8.11
C VAL A 129 1.76 -2.92 -8.40
N PHE A 130 1.12 -3.17 -9.55
CA PHE A 130 -0.12 -2.50 -9.94
C PHE A 130 -1.26 -2.73 -8.93
N ARG A 131 -1.47 -3.97 -8.47
CA ARG A 131 -2.46 -4.26 -7.41
C ARG A 131 -2.17 -3.50 -6.12
N SER A 132 -0.89 -3.38 -5.73
CA SER A 132 -0.52 -2.61 -4.53
C SER A 132 -0.79 -1.11 -4.68
N VAL A 133 -0.71 -0.56 -5.89
CA VAL A 133 -1.12 0.84 -6.17
C VAL A 133 -2.62 1.00 -5.96
N GLN A 134 -3.44 0.07 -6.47
CA GLN A 134 -4.89 0.09 -6.25
C GLN A 134 -5.23 -0.04 -4.77
N ASP A 135 -4.52 -0.89 -4.03
CA ASP A 135 -4.75 -1.08 -2.59
C ASP A 135 -4.38 0.17 -1.79
N MET A 136 -3.29 0.86 -2.17
CA MET A 136 -2.98 2.20 -1.63
C MET A 136 -4.07 3.22 -1.96
N SER A 137 -4.58 3.23 -3.19
CA SER A 137 -5.72 4.08 -3.59
C SER A 137 -6.97 3.78 -2.74
N THR A 138 -7.24 2.51 -2.44
CA THR A 138 -8.32 2.09 -1.54
C THR A 138 -8.10 2.59 -0.11
N ALA A 139 -6.87 2.51 0.43
CA ALA A 139 -6.57 3.07 1.74
C ALA A 139 -6.76 4.60 1.78
N VAL A 140 -6.32 5.33 0.75
CA VAL A 140 -6.57 6.78 0.62
C VAL A 140 -8.08 7.07 0.63
N ARG A 141 -8.87 6.32 -0.15
CA ARG A 141 -10.33 6.47 -0.16
C ARG A 141 -10.98 6.15 1.17
N TYR A 142 -10.49 5.15 1.89
CA TYR A 142 -10.97 4.81 3.23
C TYR A 142 -10.84 6.01 4.17
N PHE A 143 -9.65 6.63 4.24
CA PHE A 143 -9.42 7.77 5.13
C PHE A 143 -10.19 9.01 4.70
N ARG A 144 -10.29 9.29 3.39
CA ARG A 144 -11.15 10.38 2.88
C ARG A 144 -12.62 10.17 3.24
N LYS A 145 -13.10 8.92 3.21
CA LYS A 145 -14.46 8.58 3.61
C LYS A 145 -14.65 8.73 5.12
N ASP A 146 -13.69 8.29 5.93
CA ASP A 146 -13.74 8.51 7.38
C ASP A 146 -13.82 10.01 7.69
N GLU A 147 -12.90 10.81 7.15
CA GLU A 147 -12.86 12.27 7.34
C GLU A 147 -14.18 12.94 6.96
N ALA A 148 -14.72 12.64 5.79
CA ALA A 148 -15.99 13.19 5.31
C ALA A 148 -17.23 12.72 6.10
N THR A 149 -17.08 11.76 7.03
CA THR A 149 -18.19 11.22 7.83
C THR A 149 -18.00 11.48 9.33
N SER A 150 -17.27 10.61 10.03
CA SER A 150 -17.03 10.72 11.48
C SER A 150 -15.74 11.44 11.83
N ASN A 151 -14.79 11.48 10.90
CA ASN A 151 -13.39 11.79 11.09
C ASN A 151 -12.83 11.14 12.36
N ALA A 152 -13.03 9.82 12.50
CA ALA A 152 -12.68 9.07 13.69
C ALA A 152 -11.18 9.16 13.98
N PHE A 153 -10.36 9.22 12.93
CA PHE A 153 -8.91 9.38 13.03
C PHE A 153 -8.46 10.84 13.01
N LYS A 154 -9.36 11.84 13.01
CA LYS A 154 -9.04 13.29 13.01
C LYS A 154 -7.94 13.64 12.01
N ILE A 155 -8.04 13.11 10.79
CA ILE A 155 -7.09 13.36 9.70
C ILE A 155 -7.54 14.54 8.86
N ASP A 156 -6.60 15.10 8.12
CA ASP A 156 -6.82 16.07 7.05
C ASP A 156 -6.69 15.35 5.70
N ALA A 157 -7.79 15.28 4.94
CA ALA A 157 -7.87 14.57 3.67
C ALA A 157 -7.07 15.21 2.52
N ASP A 158 -6.68 16.48 2.67
CA ASP A 158 -5.83 17.22 1.72
C ASP A 158 -4.34 17.00 1.99
N HIS A 159 -3.98 16.45 3.16
CA HIS A 159 -2.61 16.20 3.58
C HIS A 159 -2.33 14.72 3.85
N ILE A 160 -2.39 13.93 2.77
CA ILE A 160 -2.10 12.50 2.78
C ILE A 160 -0.79 12.23 2.03
N ALA A 161 0.18 11.66 2.72
CA ALA A 161 1.39 11.11 2.15
C ALA A 161 1.29 9.57 2.02
N VAL A 162 1.99 9.01 1.03
CA VAL A 162 2.19 7.56 0.90
C VAL A 162 3.67 7.24 0.92
N GLY A 163 4.03 6.12 1.54
CA GLY A 163 5.41 5.68 1.69
C GLY A 163 5.51 4.17 1.89
N GLY A 164 6.73 3.69 2.05
CA GLY A 164 6.97 2.28 2.32
C GLY A 164 8.44 1.90 2.24
N THR A 165 8.70 0.62 2.50
CA THR A 165 10.06 0.05 2.46
C THR A 165 10.16 -1.01 1.36
N ASN A 166 11.28 -1.04 0.62
CA ASN A 166 11.54 -2.00 -0.47
C ASN A 166 10.34 -2.12 -1.45
N SER A 167 9.65 -3.27 -1.51
CA SER A 167 8.42 -3.45 -2.30
C SER A 167 7.32 -2.44 -1.99
N GLY A 168 7.11 -2.11 -0.72
CA GLY A 168 6.18 -1.05 -0.34
C GLY A 168 6.63 0.34 -0.79
N GLY A 169 7.95 0.57 -0.89
CA GLY A 169 8.50 1.79 -1.48
C GLY A 169 8.24 1.88 -2.99
N TYR A 170 8.39 0.77 -3.71
CA TYR A 170 8.01 0.70 -5.14
C TYR A 170 6.51 0.97 -5.34
N ALA A 171 5.66 0.42 -4.47
CA ALA A 171 4.23 0.69 -4.50
C ALA A 171 3.92 2.18 -4.30
N ALA A 172 4.54 2.83 -3.31
CA ALA A 172 4.34 4.25 -3.02
C ALA A 172 4.81 5.15 -4.18
N LEU A 173 6.00 4.87 -4.74
CA LEU A 173 6.51 5.59 -5.91
C LEU A 173 5.61 5.40 -7.14
N ALA A 174 5.14 4.16 -7.37
CA ALA A 174 4.22 3.87 -8.46
C ALA A 174 2.87 4.59 -8.27
N LYS A 175 2.32 4.64 -7.04
CA LYS A 175 1.09 5.40 -6.75
C LYS A 175 1.25 6.91 -7.01
N GLY A 176 2.41 7.47 -6.69
CA GLY A 176 2.70 8.89 -6.96
C GLY A 176 2.95 9.20 -8.43
N ALA A 177 3.45 8.21 -9.21
CA ALA A 177 3.84 8.42 -10.60
C ALA A 177 2.78 8.02 -11.62
N LEU A 178 2.02 6.94 -11.36
CA LEU A 178 1.07 6.37 -12.32
C LEU A 178 -0.26 7.13 -12.29
N ASN A 179 -0.51 7.93 -13.32
CA ASN A 179 -1.72 8.75 -13.43
C ASN A 179 -2.34 8.83 -14.83
N LYS A 180 -1.77 8.09 -15.80
CA LYS A 180 -2.30 8.02 -17.16
C LYS A 180 -2.06 6.64 -17.77
N GLU A 181 -3.03 6.18 -18.56
CA GLU A 181 -2.99 4.85 -19.18
C GLU A 181 -1.81 4.66 -20.13
N SER A 182 -1.35 5.73 -20.79
CA SER A 182 -0.16 5.67 -21.65
C SER A 182 1.11 5.19 -20.94
N GLU A 183 1.20 5.33 -19.61
CA GLU A 183 2.36 4.86 -18.83
C GLU A 183 2.42 3.34 -18.71
N LEU A 184 1.29 2.65 -18.83
CA LEU A 184 1.23 1.19 -18.87
C LEU A 184 1.75 0.64 -20.21
N ASN A 185 1.84 1.49 -21.23
CA ASN A 185 2.21 1.12 -22.60
C ASN A 185 3.68 1.42 -22.94
N TYR A 186 4.52 1.78 -21.95
CA TYR A 186 5.96 1.89 -22.18
C TYR A 186 6.58 0.54 -22.52
N ALA A 187 7.58 0.52 -23.40
CA ALA A 187 8.19 -0.71 -23.93
C ALA A 187 8.64 -1.74 -22.85
N LYS A 188 9.04 -1.26 -21.66
CA LYS A 188 9.44 -2.12 -20.53
C LYS A 188 8.27 -2.83 -19.83
N PHE A 189 7.04 -2.48 -20.16
CA PHE A 189 5.80 -3.02 -19.61
C PHE A 189 4.98 -3.76 -20.68
N LEU A 190 5.59 -4.07 -21.82
CA LEU A 190 4.94 -4.81 -22.90
C LEU A 190 5.45 -6.24 -22.96
N TYR A 191 4.54 -7.14 -23.27
CA TYR A 191 4.85 -8.44 -23.84
C TYR A 191 5.58 -8.28 -25.19
N ASN A 192 6.31 -9.29 -25.63
CA ASN A 192 7.02 -9.37 -26.91
C ASN A 192 6.07 -9.19 -28.12
N ASN A 193 4.78 -9.48 -27.93
CA ASN A 193 3.74 -9.27 -28.93
C ASN A 193 3.17 -7.82 -28.93
N GLY A 194 3.71 -6.92 -28.09
CA GLY A 194 3.30 -5.52 -28.00
C GLY A 194 2.11 -5.25 -27.08
N VAL A 195 1.53 -6.26 -26.45
CA VAL A 195 0.41 -6.09 -25.49
C VAL A 195 0.95 -5.64 -24.13
N SER A 196 0.25 -4.77 -23.41
CA SER A 196 0.64 -4.36 -22.06
C SER A 196 0.54 -5.50 -21.04
N PHE A 197 1.48 -5.56 -20.08
CA PHE A 197 1.41 -6.44 -18.92
C PHE A 197 0.18 -6.17 -18.04
N VAL A 198 -0.35 -4.95 -18.09
CA VAL A 198 -1.51 -4.50 -17.32
C VAL A 198 -2.56 -3.98 -18.30
N SER A 199 -3.74 -4.61 -18.30
CA SER A 199 -4.92 -4.16 -19.04
C SER A 199 -5.93 -3.63 -18.02
N THR A 200 -6.34 -2.37 -18.17
CA THR A 200 -7.36 -1.71 -17.32
C THR A 200 -8.75 -2.29 -17.56
N ASP A 201 -9.03 -2.83 -18.74
CA ASP A 201 -10.26 -3.58 -19.05
C ASP A 201 -10.38 -4.88 -18.22
N THR A 202 -9.24 -5.44 -17.80
CA THR A 202 -9.19 -6.68 -17.02
C THR A 202 -9.00 -6.43 -15.54
N LEU A 203 -8.00 -5.62 -15.19
CA LEU A 203 -7.54 -5.40 -13.81
C LEU A 203 -8.10 -4.14 -13.16
N GLY A 204 -8.88 -3.34 -13.89
CA GLY A 204 -9.28 -2.00 -13.47
C GLY A 204 -8.16 -0.98 -13.62
N ASP A 205 -8.49 0.30 -13.43
CA ASP A 205 -7.52 1.39 -13.43
C ASP A 205 -6.65 1.39 -12.16
N TRP A 206 -5.67 2.29 -12.08
CA TRP A 206 -4.78 2.44 -10.91
C TRP A 206 -5.49 2.99 -9.67
N GLU A 207 -6.71 3.52 -9.81
CA GLU A 207 -7.59 3.82 -8.69
C GLU A 207 -8.37 2.57 -8.25
N GLY A 208 -8.36 1.47 -9.00
CA GLY A 208 -9.08 0.24 -8.69
C GLY A 208 -10.52 0.24 -9.17
N PHE A 209 -10.89 1.11 -10.12
CA PHE A 209 -12.21 1.11 -10.74
C PHE A 209 -12.24 0.35 -12.06
N GLY A 210 -13.38 -0.26 -12.38
CA GLY A 210 -13.57 -1.02 -13.62
C GLY A 210 -12.93 -2.41 -13.57
N GLY A 211 -12.58 -2.94 -14.75
CA GLY A 211 -12.06 -4.29 -14.87
C GLY A 211 -13.13 -5.38 -14.85
N ILE A 212 -12.68 -6.64 -14.80
CA ILE A 212 -13.55 -7.81 -14.64
C ILE A 212 -13.73 -8.06 -13.14
N SER A 213 -14.97 -8.12 -12.65
CA SER A 213 -15.27 -8.26 -11.21
C SER A 213 -14.71 -9.53 -10.55
N ALA A 214 -14.37 -10.56 -11.34
CA ALA A 214 -13.73 -11.77 -10.83
C ALA A 214 -12.19 -11.62 -10.67
N LEU A 215 -11.62 -10.49 -11.10
CA LEU A 215 -10.18 -10.22 -11.15
C LEU A 215 -9.80 -8.85 -10.53
N ASN A 216 -10.76 -7.94 -10.35
CA ASN A 216 -10.61 -6.67 -9.64
C ASN A 216 -11.72 -6.49 -8.60
#